data_AF-A0A2X4WF23-F1
#
_entry.id   AF-A0A2X4WF23-F1
#
_cell.length_a   1.000
_cell.length_b   1.000
_cell.length_c   1.000
_cell.angle_alpha   90.00
_cell.angle_beta   90.00
_cell.angle_gamma   90.00
#
_symmetry.space_group_name_H-M   'P 1'
#
loop_
_entity.id
_entity.type
_entity.pdbx_description
1 polymer ?
#
loop_
_entity_poly.entity_id
_entity_poly.type
_entity_poly.pdbx_seq_one_letter_code
_entity_poly.pdbx_strand_id
1 'polypeptide(L)'
;MIIDKNDCKVAEFFDKNSENLENPIIKSFMSDKRHFELVKEAVLMPTNSNKERVDNAFKKHYTKIKKTKYVSSLIYFFSIDFDKKNRKLNKQQQLILDKSISNDNNTTTPKELIQDESAVISGVFSTRLIDHIENEKLYSGLINLS
;
A
#
# COMPACT_ATOMS: atom_id res chain seq x y z
N MET A 1 -9.33 59.59 9.54
CA MET A 1 -9.19 58.14 9.79
C MET A 1 -7.71 57.83 9.66
N ILE A 2 -7.00 57.73 10.79
CA ILE A 2 -5.54 57.51 10.78
C ILE A 2 -5.34 56.02 10.53
N ILE A 3 -5.01 55.66 9.29
CA ILE A 3 -4.51 54.32 9.00
C ILE A 3 -3.18 54.21 9.74
N ASP A 4 -3.10 53.27 10.68
CA ASP A 4 -1.91 53.07 11.51
C ASP A 4 -0.72 52.81 10.59
N LYS A 5 0.38 53.57 10.76
CA LYS A 5 1.58 53.50 9.91
C LYS A 5 2.17 52.09 9.87
N ASN A 6 1.86 51.29 10.90
CA ASN A 6 2.20 49.89 11.02
C ASN A 6 1.44 49.00 10.02
N ASP A 7 0.15 49.23 9.81
CA ASP A 7 -0.65 48.42 8.88
C ASP A 7 -0.23 48.67 7.42
N CYS A 8 0.23 49.89 7.09
CA CYS A 8 0.77 50.22 5.78
C CYS A 8 2.07 49.45 5.46
N LYS A 9 2.99 49.32 6.42
CA LYS A 9 4.23 48.54 6.26
C LYS A 9 3.96 47.05 6.08
N VAL A 10 2.96 46.53 6.79
CA VAL A 10 2.59 45.12 6.71
C VAL A 10 1.95 44.81 5.36
N ALA A 11 1.07 45.69 4.88
CA ALA A 11 0.48 45.57 3.55
C ALA A 11 1.56 45.61 2.45
N GLU A 12 2.48 46.59 2.49
CA GLU A 12 3.57 46.71 1.52
C GLU A 12 4.46 45.46 1.50
N PHE A 13 4.73 44.86 2.66
CA PHE A 13 5.47 43.60 2.74
C PHE A 13 4.77 42.46 2.00
N PHE A 14 3.45 42.31 2.18
CA PHE A 14 2.71 41.23 1.52
C PHE A 14 2.53 41.49 0.02
N ASP A 15 2.29 42.73 -0.39
CA ASP A 15 2.18 43.11 -1.80
C ASP A 15 3.48 42.82 -2.56
N LYS A 16 4.63 43.17 -1.96
CA LYS A 16 5.95 42.90 -2.52
C LYS A 16 6.27 41.41 -2.62
N ASN A 17 5.66 40.57 -1.78
CA ASN A 17 5.90 39.13 -1.72
C ASN A 17 4.72 38.30 -2.22
N SER A 18 3.81 38.90 -2.99
CA SER A 18 2.56 38.29 -3.45
C SER A 18 2.77 36.96 -4.20
N GLU A 19 3.80 36.85 -5.05
CA GLU A 19 4.14 35.61 -5.75
C GLU A 19 4.48 34.46 -4.77
N ASN A 20 5.17 34.74 -3.67
CA ASN A 20 5.49 33.73 -2.66
C ASN A 20 4.24 33.32 -1.87
N LEU A 21 3.30 34.25 -1.68
CA LEU A 21 2.02 33.95 -1.04
C LEU A 21 1.15 33.02 -1.88
N GLU A 22 1.40 32.86 -3.18
CA GLU A 22 0.68 31.89 -4.02
C GLU A 22 1.01 30.43 -3.67
N ASN A 23 2.12 30.18 -2.96
CA ASN A 23 2.47 28.83 -2.53
C ASN A 23 1.43 28.26 -1.55
N PRO A 24 0.80 27.10 -1.83
CA PRO A 24 -0.22 26.52 -0.96
C PRO A 24 0.24 26.25 0.48
N ILE A 25 1.51 25.93 0.68
CA ILE A 25 2.08 25.71 2.02
C ILE A 25 2.11 27.04 2.78
N ILE A 26 2.54 28.12 2.12
CA ILE A 26 2.58 29.46 2.71
C ILE A 26 1.15 29.95 2.97
N LYS A 27 0.21 29.78 2.02
CA LYS A 27 -1.22 30.08 2.25
C LYS A 27 -1.75 29.37 3.50
N SER A 28 -1.53 28.05 3.59
CA SER A 28 -1.98 27.27 4.75
C SER A 28 -1.33 27.70 6.07
N PHE A 29 -0.10 28.21 6.02
CA PHE A 29 0.59 28.74 7.19
C PHE A 29 -0.05 30.05 7.63
N MET A 30 -0.32 30.96 6.69
CA MET A 30 -0.95 32.26 6.95
C MET A 30 -2.44 32.16 7.34
N SER A 31 -3.10 31.04 7.04
CA SER A 31 -4.49 30.80 7.48
C SER A 31 -4.65 30.68 9.01
N ASP A 32 -3.60 30.32 9.75
CA ASP A 32 -3.65 30.34 11.22
C ASP A 32 -3.34 31.75 11.72
N LYS A 33 -4.30 32.34 12.44
CA LYS A 33 -4.18 33.68 13.02
C LYS A 33 -2.88 33.85 13.82
N ARG A 34 -2.43 32.85 14.58
CA ARG A 34 -1.21 32.94 15.40
C ARG A 34 0.04 33.03 14.55
N HIS A 35 0.09 32.28 13.45
CA HIS A 35 1.22 32.35 12.52
C HIS A 35 1.25 33.70 11.81
N PHE A 36 0.07 34.22 11.41
CA PHE A 36 -0.04 35.54 10.82
C PHE A 36 0.45 36.64 11.78
N GLU A 37 0.07 36.60 13.05
CA GLU A 37 0.56 37.57 14.05
C GLU A 37 2.07 37.49 14.25
N LEU A 38 2.68 36.30 14.23
CA LEU A 38 4.15 36.16 14.31
C LEU A 38 4.84 36.85 13.11
N VAL A 39 4.27 36.71 11.92
CA VAL A 39 4.79 37.35 10.71
C VAL A 39 4.61 38.86 10.78
N LYS A 40 3.43 39.33 11.22
CA LYS A 40 3.17 40.75 11.46
C LYS A 40 4.20 41.34 12.43
N GLU A 41 4.44 40.67 13.55
CA GLU A 41 5.43 41.07 14.57
C GLU A 41 6.85 41.13 13.98
N ALA A 42 7.25 40.14 13.17
CA ALA A 42 8.56 40.12 12.51
C ALA A 42 8.73 41.20 11.42
N VAL A 43 7.65 41.58 10.74
CA VAL A 43 7.66 42.68 9.75
C VAL A 43 7.74 44.04 10.45
N LEU A 44 6.99 44.24 11.53
CA LEU A 44 7.00 45.49 12.29
C LEU A 44 8.29 45.68 13.09
N MET A 45 8.81 44.59 13.67
CA MET A 45 10.01 44.57 14.50
C MET A 45 10.95 43.45 14.02
N PRO A 46 11.78 43.71 12.98
CA PRO A 46 12.64 42.71 12.36
C PRO A 46 13.88 42.40 13.21
N THR A 47 13.67 41.88 14.41
CA THR A 47 14.73 41.37 15.30
C THR A 47 15.07 39.93 14.93
N ASN A 48 16.28 39.48 15.27
CA ASN A 48 16.69 38.09 15.05
C ASN A 48 15.76 37.11 15.79
N SER A 49 15.33 37.45 17.00
CA SER A 49 14.40 36.64 17.79
C SER A 49 13.03 36.49 17.11
N ASN A 50 12.47 37.58 16.55
CA ASN A 50 11.17 37.51 15.88
C ASN A 50 11.22 36.71 14.57
N LYS A 51 12.31 36.84 13.81
CA LYS A 51 12.55 36.01 12.62
C LYS A 51 12.66 34.52 12.99
N GLU A 52 13.41 34.20 14.05
CA GLU A 52 13.57 32.83 14.51
C GLU A 52 12.24 32.22 15.00
N ARG A 53 11.38 33.01 15.65
CA ARG A 53 10.03 32.59 16.06
C ARG A 53 9.17 32.21 14.85
N VAL A 54 9.18 33.03 13.79
CA VAL A 54 8.48 32.72 12.53
C VAL A 54 9.04 31.45 11.90
N ASP A 55 10.36 31.32 11.79
CA ASP A 55 11.02 30.16 11.19
C ASP A 55 10.70 28.87 11.94
N ASN A 56 10.73 28.89 13.27
CA ASN A 56 10.42 27.74 14.10
C ASN A 56 8.94 27.34 13.98
N ALA A 57 8.04 28.31 13.95
CA ALA A 57 6.62 28.06 13.70
C ALA A 57 6.40 27.44 12.30
N PHE A 58 7.05 28.00 11.27
CA PHE A 58 6.95 27.51 9.91
C PHE A 58 7.50 26.10 9.75
N LYS A 59 8.67 25.80 10.35
CA LYS A 59 9.24 24.44 10.38
C LYS A 59 8.27 23.44 11.00
N LYS A 60 7.63 23.79 12.11
CA LYS A 60 6.64 22.91 12.78
C LYS A 60 5.41 22.67 11.89
N HIS A 61 4.87 23.72 11.27
CA HIS A 61 3.75 23.63 10.35
C HIS A 61 4.06 22.77 9.13
N TYR A 62 5.17 23.04 8.46
CA TYR A 62 5.62 22.31 7.30
C TYR A 62 5.91 20.83 7.61
N THR A 63 6.49 20.56 8.78
CA THR A 63 6.72 19.18 9.26
C THR A 63 5.41 18.43 9.45
N LYS A 64 4.37 19.08 9.99
CA LYS A 64 3.04 18.48 10.13
C LYS A 64 2.47 18.09 8.76
N ILE A 65 2.52 19.00 7.79
CA ILE A 65 2.05 18.73 6.42
C ILE A 65 2.82 17.55 5.79
N LYS A 66 4.16 17.56 5.91
CA LYS A 66 5.00 16.46 5.42
C LYS A 66 4.63 15.12 6.04
N LYS A 67 4.42 15.08 7.36
CA LYS A 67 4.01 13.86 8.08
C LYS A 67 2.67 13.35 7.58
N THR A 68 1.66 14.22 7.43
CA THR A 68 0.36 13.83 6.90
C THR A 68 0.45 13.28 5.49
N LYS A 69 1.21 13.93 4.60
CA LYS A 69 1.45 13.44 3.24
C LYS A 69 2.11 12.07 3.26
N TYR A 70 3.17 11.90 4.06
CA TYR A 70 3.89 10.65 4.17
C TYR A 70 3.00 9.49 4.64
N VAL A 71 2.24 9.68 5.72
CA VAL A 71 1.33 8.65 6.25
C VAL A 71 0.25 8.30 5.23
N SER A 72 -0.31 9.30 4.54
CA SER A 72 -1.33 9.07 3.50
C SER A 72 -0.77 8.22 2.35
N SER A 73 0.44 8.55 1.86
CA SER A 73 1.12 7.74 0.84
C SER A 73 1.43 6.33 1.34
N LEU A 74 1.87 6.18 2.58
CA LEU A 74 2.16 4.88 3.17
C LEU A 74 0.91 3.99 3.22
N ILE A 75 -0.23 4.53 3.68
CA ILE A 75 -1.51 3.81 3.71
C ILE A 75 -1.93 3.38 2.30
N TYR A 76 -1.80 4.28 1.31
CA TYR A 76 -2.14 3.99 -0.08
C TYR A 76 -1.34 2.80 -0.63
N PHE A 77 -0.01 2.84 -0.52
CA PHE A 77 0.84 1.76 -1.02
C PHE A 77 0.63 0.45 -0.26
N PHE A 78 0.47 0.52 1.07
CA PHE A 78 0.17 -0.65 1.87
C PHE A 78 -1.14 -1.33 1.47
N SER A 79 -2.19 -0.54 1.18
CA SER A 79 -3.49 -1.05 0.74
C SER A 79 -3.36 -1.78 -0.61
N ILE A 80 -2.60 -1.23 -1.55
CA ILE A 80 -2.31 -1.87 -2.84
C ILE A 80 -1.60 -3.20 -2.65
N ASP A 81 -0.58 -3.24 -1.80
CA ASP A 81 0.21 -4.45 -1.60
C ASP A 81 -0.57 -5.53 -0.85
N PHE A 82 -1.43 -5.12 0.09
CA PHE A 82 -2.38 -6.00 0.74
C PHE A 82 -3.34 -6.64 -0.27
N ASP A 83 -3.96 -5.84 -1.14
CA ASP A 83 -4.86 -6.35 -2.19
C ASP A 83 -4.15 -7.30 -3.15
N LYS A 84 -2.93 -6.96 -3.58
CA LYS A 84 -2.11 -7.85 -4.42
C LYS A 84 -1.82 -9.18 -3.72
N LYS A 85 -1.44 -9.14 -2.45
CA LYS A 85 -1.17 -10.34 -1.65
C LYS A 85 -2.43 -11.20 -1.54
N ASN A 86 -3.58 -10.59 -1.25
CA ASN A 86 -4.85 -11.30 -1.11
C ASN A 86 -5.28 -11.94 -2.44
N ARG A 87 -5.19 -11.20 -3.56
CA ARG A 87 -5.46 -11.75 -4.90
C ARG A 87 -4.53 -12.91 -5.26
N LYS A 88 -3.24 -12.80 -4.94
CA LYS A 88 -2.27 -13.88 -5.16
C LYS A 88 -2.63 -15.12 -4.36
N LEU A 89 -2.98 -14.95 -3.08
CA LEU A 89 -3.39 -16.04 -2.21
C LEU A 89 -4.65 -16.74 -2.74
N ASN A 90 -5.69 -15.96 -3.06
CA ASN A 90 -6.94 -16.48 -3.62
C ASN A 90 -6.75 -17.19 -4.95
N LYS A 91 -5.79 -16.75 -5.78
CA LYS A 91 -5.44 -17.42 -7.03
C LYS A 91 -4.70 -18.74 -6.80
N GLN A 92 -3.82 -18.82 -5.80
CA GLN A 92 -3.05 -20.04 -5.50
C GLN A 92 -3.86 -21.06 -4.71
N GLN A 93 -4.71 -20.59 -3.80
CA GLN A 93 -5.54 -21.39 -2.91
C GLN A 93 -7.00 -21.20 -3.30
N GLN A 94 -7.33 -21.45 -4.56
CA GLN A 94 -8.72 -21.48 -4.98
C GLN A 94 -9.40 -22.61 -4.20
N LEU A 95 -10.39 -22.27 -3.36
CA LEU A 95 -11.27 -23.24 -2.70
C LEU A 95 -12.24 -23.81 -3.75
N ILE A 96 -11.70 -24.59 -4.69
CA ILE A 96 -12.46 -25.26 -5.78
C ILE A 96 -12.95 -26.65 -5.36
N LEU A 97 -12.90 -26.99 -4.07
CA LEU A 97 -13.40 -28.27 -3.56
C LEU A 97 -14.91 -28.44 -3.80
N ASP A 98 -15.66 -27.34 -3.79
CA ASP A 98 -17.11 -27.32 -4.04
C ASP A 98 -17.48 -27.29 -5.52
N LYS A 99 -16.49 -27.17 -6.42
CA LYS A 99 -16.76 -27.18 -7.86
C LYS A 99 -17.28 -28.57 -8.25
N SER A 100 -18.38 -28.60 -9.01
CA SER A 100 -18.91 -29.86 -9.54
C SER A 100 -17.86 -30.54 -10.42
N ILE A 101 -17.73 -31.85 -10.26
CA ILE A 101 -16.93 -32.68 -11.17
C ILE A 101 -17.58 -32.54 -12.55
N SER A 102 -16.85 -31.97 -13.50
CA SER A 102 -17.34 -31.77 -14.87
C SER A 102 -16.75 -32.87 -15.74
N ASN A 103 -17.59 -33.58 -16.50
CA ASN A 103 -17.15 -34.68 -17.40
C ASN A 103 -16.42 -34.17 -18.67
N ASP A 104 -16.05 -32.89 -18.72
CA ASP A 104 -15.30 -32.32 -19.86
C ASP A 104 -13.79 -32.51 -19.63
N ASN A 105 -13.22 -33.38 -20.46
CA ASN A 105 -11.97 -34.12 -20.28
C ASN A 105 -10.64 -33.33 -20.23
N ASN A 106 -10.63 -32.03 -19.88
CA ASN A 106 -9.43 -31.21 -19.99
C ASN A 106 -8.94 -30.55 -18.69
N THR A 107 -9.65 -30.67 -17.56
CA THR A 107 -9.17 -30.12 -16.28
C THR A 107 -9.54 -31.02 -15.10
N THR A 108 -8.57 -31.73 -14.51
CA THR A 108 -8.74 -32.49 -13.26
C THR A 108 -9.07 -31.54 -12.11
N THR A 109 -10.19 -31.76 -11.43
CA THR A 109 -10.55 -30.97 -10.25
C THR A 109 -9.88 -31.52 -8.99
N PRO A 110 -9.54 -30.69 -7.98
CA PRO A 110 -8.99 -31.17 -6.71
C PRO A 110 -9.87 -32.22 -5.99
N LYS A 111 -11.18 -32.22 -6.27
CA LYS A 111 -12.14 -33.20 -5.74
C LYS A 111 -11.94 -34.59 -6.32
N GLU A 112 -11.48 -34.71 -7.58
CA GLU A 112 -11.16 -35.99 -8.24
C GLU A 112 -9.88 -36.63 -7.70
N LEU A 113 -9.02 -35.86 -7.02
CA LEU A 113 -7.78 -36.35 -6.38
C LEU A 113 -8.02 -36.92 -4.98
N ILE A 114 -9.24 -36.78 -4.42
CA ILE A 114 -9.60 -37.34 -3.12
C ILE A 114 -9.93 -38.82 -3.33
N GLN A 115 -9.15 -39.70 -2.70
CA GLN A 115 -9.40 -41.13 -2.75
C GLN A 115 -10.71 -41.46 -2.02
N ASP A 116 -11.62 -42.12 -2.72
CA ASP A 116 -12.83 -42.66 -2.12
C ASP A 116 -12.53 -44.03 -1.50
N GLU A 117 -12.45 -44.09 -0.17
CA GLU A 117 -12.24 -45.34 0.58
C GLU A 117 -13.41 -46.33 0.43
N SER A 118 -14.60 -45.84 0.04
CA SER A 118 -15.79 -46.67 -0.18
C SER A 118 -15.91 -47.19 -1.62
N ALA A 119 -15.10 -46.66 -2.54
CA ALA A 119 -15.01 -47.16 -3.91
C ALA A 119 -14.38 -48.55 -3.86
N VAL A 120 -15.22 -49.58 -3.83
CA VAL A 120 -14.81 -50.94 -4.12
C VAL A 120 -14.27 -50.92 -5.55
N ILE A 121 -12.94 -51.00 -5.70
CA ILE A 121 -12.28 -51.25 -6.98
C ILE A 121 -12.66 -52.68 -7.36
N SER A 122 -13.87 -52.86 -7.89
CA SER A 122 -14.38 -54.15 -8.31
C SER A 122 -13.72 -54.49 -9.63
N GLY A 123 -12.61 -55.21 -9.54
CA GLY A 123 -12.06 -55.99 -10.64
C GLY A 123 -10.76 -55.45 -11.23
N VAL A 124 -9.72 -56.29 -11.14
CA VAL A 124 -8.58 -56.36 -12.08
C VAL A 124 -7.48 -55.30 -11.93
N PHE A 125 -7.09 -54.94 -10.70
CA PHE A 125 -5.74 -54.38 -10.51
C PHE A 125 -4.99 -55.23 -9.50
N SER A 126 -3.95 -55.92 -9.96
CA SER A 126 -3.02 -56.58 -9.05
C SER A 126 -2.44 -55.55 -8.09
N THR A 127 -2.31 -55.93 -6.82
CA THR A 127 -1.95 -55.01 -5.72
C THR A 127 -0.51 -54.49 -5.80
N ARG A 128 0.33 -55.07 -6.66
CA ARG A 128 1.74 -54.73 -6.76
C ARG A 128 2.02 -53.95 -8.03
N LEU A 129 2.75 -52.86 -7.87
CA LEU A 129 3.18 -51.97 -8.95
C LEU A 129 3.88 -52.74 -10.10
N ILE A 130 4.63 -53.78 -9.76
CA ILE A 130 5.41 -54.59 -10.71
C ILE A 130 4.55 -55.29 -11.76
N ASP A 131 3.30 -55.60 -11.42
CA ASP A 131 2.38 -56.33 -12.29
C ASP A 131 1.79 -55.45 -13.40
N HIS A 132 2.05 -54.13 -13.36
CA HIS A 132 1.54 -53.13 -14.31
C HIS A 132 2.65 -52.52 -15.19
N ILE A 133 3.88 -53.02 -15.12
CA ILE A 133 5.00 -52.47 -15.88
C ILE A 133 5.22 -53.30 -17.15
N GLU A 134 4.70 -52.80 -18.28
CA GLU A 134 4.89 -53.42 -19.60
C GLU A 134 6.30 -53.15 -20.17
N ASN A 135 6.96 -52.09 -19.71
CA ASN A 135 8.29 -51.72 -20.19
C ASN A 135 9.38 -52.57 -19.52
N GLU A 136 10.03 -53.42 -20.30
CA GLU A 136 11.04 -54.37 -19.84
C GLU A 136 12.24 -53.72 -19.10
N LYS A 137 12.68 -52.53 -19.52
CA LYS A 137 13.77 -51.81 -18.84
C LYS A 137 13.36 -51.27 -17.48
N LEU A 138 12.11 -50.82 -17.35
CA LEU A 138 11.57 -50.35 -16.07
C LEU A 138 11.30 -51.52 -15.12
N TYR A 139 10.79 -52.64 -15.65
CA TYR A 139 10.54 -53.85 -14.88
C TYR A 139 11.83 -54.41 -14.27
N SER A 140 12.87 -54.58 -15.09
CA SER A 140 14.19 -55.05 -14.64
C SER A 140 14.85 -54.09 -13.66
N GLY A 141 14.74 -52.78 -13.90
CA GLY A 141 15.22 -51.77 -12.94
C GLY A 141 14.54 -51.87 -11.57
N LEU A 142 13.24 -52.10 -11.55
CA LEU A 142 12.46 -52.14 -10.31
C LEU A 142 12.70 -53.42 -9.50
N ILE A 143 12.88 -54.56 -10.17
CA ILE A 143 13.31 -55.82 -9.53
C ILE A 143 14.67 -55.67 -8.85
N ASN A 144 15.61 -54.98 -9.51
CA ASN A 144 16.97 -54.84 -8.98
C ASN A 144 17.06 -53.88 -7.77
N LEU A 145 16.01 -53.11 -7.49
CA LEU A 145 15.95 -52.17 -6.36
C LEU A 145 15.22 -52.72 -5.13
N SER A 146 14.49 -53.84 -5.23
CA SER A 146 13.82 -54.47 -4.08
C SER A 146 14.70 -55.54 -3.45
#